data_AF-A0A9X1FCY8-F1
#
_entry.id   AF-A0A9X1FCY8-F1
#
_cell.length_a   1.000
_cell.length_b   1.000
_cell.length_c   1.000
_cell.angle_alpha   90.00
_cell.angle_beta   90.00
_cell.angle_gamma   90.00
#
_symmetry.space_group_name_H-M   'P 1'
#
loop_
_entity.id
_entity.type
_entity.pdbx_description
1 polymer ?
#
loop_
_entity_poly.entity_id
_entity_poly.type
_entity_poly.pdbx_seq_one_letter_code
_entity_poly.pdbx_strand_id
1 'polypeptide(L)'
;MAKQKKEKFNDFGLGEKSSSEGFRALNKDGSFNIEKVNIPFFERLNFFHALVTMKWSHFFVFILIGYFAVNLLFASIYSIIGVDNLTGTKGMTTFEQFMEAFFFSAQTITTLGYGRVAPLGLPANIVAATESLLGLLFFALATGLLYGRFSKPVSKIKYSSKAVIAPYQDINGFMFRLINPQKNELLDVEINVSVSMKRKHSELRDFHILDLERNTVRFFPSMWTIVHPIDKSSPLYGLDKAAFHRKDFEFIAMLRAFDESSGQMVYSRSSYKPEEIEWEQKFVYAAKRTNGKTLVDVSKIDKSEAAKLNS
;
A
#
# COMPACT_ATOMS: atom_id res chain seq x y z
N MET A 1 16.07 3.87 44.92
CA MET A 1 15.33 4.12 43.67
C MET A 1 16.31 4.05 42.51
N ALA A 2 16.31 2.94 41.78
CA ALA A 2 17.19 2.77 40.62
C ALA A 2 16.68 3.62 39.46
N LYS A 3 17.51 4.55 38.99
CA LYS A 3 17.29 5.34 37.77
C LYS A 3 17.30 4.36 36.59
N GLN A 4 16.13 3.88 36.16
CA GLN A 4 16.01 3.17 34.89
C GLN A 4 16.48 4.13 33.80
N LYS A 5 17.65 3.84 33.23
CA LYS A 5 18.18 4.50 32.05
C LYS A 5 17.13 4.30 30.95
N LYS A 6 16.47 5.37 30.54
CA LYS A 6 15.50 5.36 29.43
C LYS A 6 16.29 4.96 28.18
N GLU A 7 16.32 3.67 27.84
CA GLU A 7 16.91 3.24 26.58
C GLU A 7 16.12 3.92 25.47
N LYS A 8 16.83 4.65 24.59
CA LYS A 8 16.23 5.21 23.38
C LYS A 8 15.91 4.01 22.48
N PHE A 9 14.68 3.53 22.57
CA PHE A 9 14.18 2.50 21.66
C PHE A 9 14.00 3.12 20.28
N ASN A 10 15.05 3.01 19.44
CA ASN A 10 15.04 3.42 18.04
C ASN A 10 14.50 2.27 17.17
N ASP A 11 13.34 1.72 17.55
CA ASP A 11 12.62 0.71 16.77
C ASP A 11 11.54 1.39 15.92
N PHE A 12 11.23 0.82 14.76
CA PHE A 12 10.10 1.21 13.91
C PHE A 12 8.73 0.84 14.50
N GLY A 13 8.66 0.49 15.78
CA GLY A 13 7.46 0.01 16.46
C GLY A 13 7.12 -1.45 16.13
N LEU A 14 8.11 -2.24 15.72
CA LEU A 14 7.96 -3.66 15.43
C LEU A 14 7.91 -4.52 16.70
N GLY A 15 8.34 -3.96 17.83
CA GLY A 15 8.38 -4.63 19.12
C GLY A 15 9.57 -5.58 19.22
N GLU A 16 10.11 -5.72 20.44
CA GLU A 16 11.30 -6.55 20.68
C GLU A 16 10.99 -8.05 20.72
N LYS A 17 9.72 -8.41 20.90
CA LYS A 17 9.26 -9.81 21.00
C LYS A 17 8.79 -10.31 19.65
N SER A 18 9.72 -10.66 18.79
CA SER A 18 9.42 -11.58 17.69
C SER A 18 10.30 -12.81 17.78
N SER A 19 9.70 -13.89 18.28
CA SER A 19 10.36 -15.11 18.69
C SER A 19 10.17 -16.21 17.65
N SER A 20 11.04 -16.25 16.65
CA SER A 20 11.50 -17.51 16.04
C SER A 20 12.79 -17.26 15.29
N GLU A 21 13.70 -18.23 15.31
CA GLU A 21 14.92 -18.22 14.53
C GLU A 21 14.55 -18.15 13.04
N GLY A 22 15.10 -17.17 12.30
CA GLY A 22 14.72 -16.93 10.90
C GLY A 22 13.42 -16.14 10.72
N PHE A 23 12.79 -15.64 11.79
CA PHE A 23 11.63 -14.76 11.67
C PHE A 23 11.97 -13.49 10.90
N ARG A 24 11.22 -13.21 9.85
CA ARG A 24 11.28 -11.96 9.09
C ARG A 24 10.11 -11.07 9.50
N ALA A 25 10.38 -9.87 10.02
CA ALA A 25 9.35 -8.93 10.44
C ALA A 25 8.67 -8.24 9.25
N LEU A 26 9.46 -7.89 8.23
CA LEU A 26 8.99 -7.24 7.02
C LEU A 26 9.38 -8.07 5.80
N ASN A 27 8.43 -8.41 4.95
CA ASN A 27 8.70 -9.08 3.68
C ASN A 27 9.42 -8.16 2.69
N LYS A 28 10.01 -8.76 1.65
CA LYS A 28 10.76 -8.02 0.62
C LYS A 28 9.89 -7.02 -0.14
N ASP A 29 8.60 -7.31 -0.25
CA ASP A 29 7.58 -6.46 -0.87
C ASP A 29 7.06 -5.34 0.05
N GLY A 30 7.56 -5.26 1.28
CA GLY A 30 7.18 -4.26 2.28
C GLY A 30 5.93 -4.60 3.09
N SER A 31 5.34 -5.79 2.92
CA SER A 31 4.26 -6.28 3.79
C SER A 31 4.80 -6.74 5.14
N PHE A 32 4.07 -6.49 6.23
CA PHE A 32 4.45 -6.98 7.55
C PHE A 32 4.05 -8.45 7.69
N ASN A 33 4.93 -9.27 8.25
CA ASN A 33 4.64 -10.66 8.60
C ASN A 33 4.03 -10.72 10.02
N ILE A 34 2.93 -9.99 10.22
CA ILE A 34 2.24 -9.86 11.50
C ILE A 34 0.77 -10.16 11.27
N GLU A 35 0.28 -11.20 11.93
CA GLU A 35 -1.14 -11.51 11.99
C GLU A 35 -1.75 -10.97 13.29
N LYS A 36 -2.83 -10.20 13.17
CA LYS A 36 -3.58 -9.72 14.33
C LYS A 36 -4.74 -10.68 14.60
N VAL A 37 -4.67 -11.41 15.70
CA VAL A 37 -5.71 -12.35 16.15
C VAL A 37 -6.62 -11.71 17.21
N ASN A 38 -7.81 -12.28 17.42
CA ASN A 38 -8.79 -11.87 18.44
C ASN A 38 -9.32 -10.42 18.32
N ILE A 39 -9.41 -9.88 17.11
CA ILE A 39 -10.09 -8.59 16.87
C ILE A 39 -11.60 -8.84 16.73
N PRO A 40 -12.47 -8.14 17.51
CA PRO A 40 -13.91 -8.21 17.33
C PRO A 40 -14.34 -7.91 15.90
N PHE A 41 -15.36 -8.62 15.39
CA PHE A 41 -15.80 -8.50 13.99
C PHE A 41 -16.12 -7.05 13.59
N PHE A 42 -16.85 -6.31 14.42
CA PHE A 42 -17.22 -4.93 14.15
C PHE A 42 -16.02 -3.97 14.12
N GLU A 43 -14.98 -4.20 14.93
CA GLU A 43 -13.76 -3.39 14.92
C GLU A 43 -12.88 -3.69 13.69
N ARG A 44 -12.99 -4.89 13.14
CA ARG A 44 -12.31 -5.28 11.89
C ARG A 44 -12.95 -4.61 10.67
N LEU A 45 -14.22 -4.21 10.74
CA LEU A 45 -14.96 -3.62 9.63
C LEU A 45 -14.62 -2.14 9.43
N ASN A 46 -13.46 -1.87 8.83
CA ASN A 46 -13.19 -0.56 8.25
C ASN A 46 -13.83 -0.48 6.85
N PHE A 47 -15.13 -0.18 6.79
CA PHE A 47 -15.91 -0.13 5.55
C PHE A 47 -15.27 0.76 4.49
N PHE A 48 -14.82 1.97 4.85
CA PHE A 48 -14.16 2.87 3.91
C PHE A 48 -12.86 2.26 3.35
N HIS A 49 -12.00 1.75 4.22
CA HIS A 49 -10.75 1.11 3.78
C HIS A 49 -11.04 -0.10 2.87
N ALA A 50 -11.99 -0.96 3.23
CA ALA A 50 -12.38 -2.11 2.41
C ALA A 50 -12.89 -1.67 1.02
N LEU A 51 -13.75 -0.65 0.98
CA LEU A 51 -14.29 -0.10 -0.27
C LEU A 51 -13.21 0.50 -1.17
N VAL A 52 -12.21 1.18 -0.60
CA VAL A 52 -11.14 1.84 -1.36
C VAL A 52 -10.01 0.87 -1.74
N THR A 53 -9.80 -0.22 -0.99
CA THR A 53 -8.68 -1.16 -1.23
C THR A 53 -9.06 -2.44 -1.96
N MET A 54 -10.34 -2.77 -2.10
CA MET A 54 -10.74 -3.98 -2.85
C MET A 54 -10.30 -3.95 -4.31
N LYS A 55 -10.27 -5.10 -4.99
CA LYS A 55 -9.97 -5.16 -6.44
C LYS A 55 -11.07 -4.44 -7.24
N TRP A 56 -10.69 -3.83 -8.37
CA TRP A 56 -11.61 -3.10 -9.25
C TRP A 56 -12.85 -3.90 -9.66
N SER A 57 -12.69 -5.19 -9.99
CA SER A 57 -13.82 -6.06 -10.35
C SER A 57 -14.82 -6.22 -9.20
N HIS A 58 -14.33 -6.40 -7.98
CA HIS A 58 -15.19 -6.56 -6.81
C HIS A 58 -15.92 -5.26 -6.49
N PHE A 59 -15.27 -4.12 -6.71
CA PHE A 59 -15.88 -2.80 -6.51
C PHE A 59 -17.06 -2.58 -7.46
N PHE A 60 -16.87 -2.82 -8.76
CA PHE A 60 -17.96 -2.67 -9.72
C PHE A 60 -19.11 -3.64 -9.48
N VAL A 61 -18.80 -4.90 -9.13
CA VAL A 61 -19.83 -5.89 -8.75
C VAL A 61 -20.58 -5.44 -7.50
N PHE A 62 -19.89 -4.91 -6.49
CA PHE A 62 -20.51 -4.40 -5.27
C PHE A 62 -21.47 -3.24 -5.55
N ILE A 63 -21.05 -2.26 -6.37
CA ILE A 63 -21.92 -1.14 -6.79
C ILE A 63 -23.12 -1.65 -7.58
N LEU A 64 -22.91 -2.61 -8.50
CA LEU A 64 -23.98 -3.20 -9.30
C LEU A 64 -25.02 -3.93 -8.43
N ILE A 65 -24.57 -4.77 -7.49
CA ILE A 65 -25.44 -5.46 -6.54
C ILE A 65 -26.20 -4.46 -5.68
N GLY A 66 -25.53 -3.42 -5.18
CA GLY A 66 -26.18 -2.35 -4.41
C GLY A 66 -27.28 -1.65 -5.21
N TYR A 67 -27.01 -1.32 -6.47
CA TYR A 67 -28.00 -0.74 -7.38
C TYR A 67 -29.22 -1.66 -7.55
N PHE A 68 -29.02 -2.94 -7.87
CA PHE A 68 -30.14 -3.88 -8.01
C PHE A 68 -30.92 -4.08 -6.71
N ALA A 69 -30.23 -4.16 -5.57
CA ALA A 69 -30.86 -4.35 -4.26
C ALA A 69 -31.75 -3.15 -3.87
N VAL A 70 -31.28 -1.92 -4.10
CA VAL A 70 -32.09 -0.72 -3.83
C VAL A 70 -33.30 -0.66 -4.76
N ASN A 71 -33.13 -0.93 -6.06
CA ASN A 71 -34.26 -0.95 -6.99
C ASN A 71 -35.29 -2.04 -6.64
N LEU A 72 -34.83 -3.22 -6.21
CA LEU A 72 -35.72 -4.29 -5.77
C LEU A 72 -36.51 -3.90 -4.51
N LEU A 73 -35.87 -3.19 -3.57
CA LEU A 73 -36.52 -2.67 -2.37
C LEU A 73 -37.61 -1.66 -2.73
N PHE A 74 -37.32 -0.67 -3.57
CA PHE A 74 -38.30 0.34 -3.96
C PHE A 74 -39.42 -0.24 -4.83
N ALA A 75 -39.11 -1.13 -5.78
CA ALA A 75 -40.12 -1.88 -6.53
C ALA A 75 -41.10 -2.62 -5.62
N SER A 76 -40.59 -3.23 -4.54
CA SER A 76 -41.41 -3.90 -3.53
C SER A 76 -42.29 -2.92 -2.78
N ILE A 77 -41.76 -1.75 -2.39
CA ILE A 77 -42.54 -0.67 -1.74
C ILE A 77 -43.66 -0.18 -2.66
N TYR A 78 -43.38 0.08 -3.95
CA TYR A 78 -44.41 0.47 -4.91
C TYR A 78 -45.47 -0.60 -5.09
N SER A 79 -45.07 -1.87 -5.12
CA SER A 79 -46.00 -2.99 -5.22
C SER A 79 -46.90 -3.11 -3.99
N ILE A 80 -46.40 -2.80 -2.79
CA ILE A 80 -47.17 -2.76 -1.54
C ILE A 80 -48.14 -1.58 -1.51
N ILE A 81 -47.73 -0.41 -1.99
CA ILE A 81 -48.60 0.78 -2.13
C ILE A 81 -49.72 0.51 -3.14
N GLY A 82 -49.49 -0.41 -4.08
CA GLY A 82 -50.41 -0.77 -5.14
C GLY A 82 -49.97 -0.14 -6.45
N VAL A 83 -49.79 -0.98 -7.46
CA VAL A 83 -49.34 -0.59 -8.80
C VAL A 83 -50.36 0.31 -9.52
N ASP A 84 -51.61 0.35 -9.04
CA ASP A 84 -52.64 1.31 -9.47
C ASP A 84 -52.23 2.78 -9.21
N ASN A 85 -51.32 3.01 -8.26
CA ASN A 85 -50.72 4.31 -7.99
C ASN A 85 -49.53 4.62 -8.93
N LEU A 86 -49.30 3.83 -9.97
CA LEU A 86 -48.33 4.09 -11.03
C LEU A 86 -49.06 4.16 -12.38
N THR A 87 -49.03 5.31 -13.06
CA THR A 87 -49.61 5.43 -14.42
C THR A 87 -48.83 4.63 -15.44
N GLY A 88 -49.48 4.29 -16.56
CA GLY A 88 -48.80 3.74 -17.73
C GLY A 88 -48.30 2.30 -17.57
N THR A 89 -48.69 1.65 -16.48
CA THR A 89 -48.53 0.21 -16.25
C THR A 89 -49.56 -0.55 -17.09
N LYS A 90 -49.12 -1.62 -17.74
CA LYS A 90 -49.95 -2.47 -18.62
C LYS A 90 -49.88 -3.95 -18.24
N GLY A 91 -49.04 -4.31 -17.27
CA GLY A 91 -48.89 -5.67 -16.78
C GLY A 91 -50.23 -6.24 -16.29
N MET A 92 -50.59 -7.41 -16.79
CA MET A 92 -51.80 -8.12 -16.37
C MET A 92 -51.51 -9.11 -15.25
N THR A 93 -50.26 -9.59 -15.16
CA THR A 93 -49.79 -10.47 -14.08
C THR A 93 -49.05 -9.70 -12.99
N THR A 94 -49.06 -10.23 -11.77
CA THR A 94 -48.32 -9.65 -10.63
C THR A 94 -46.83 -9.52 -10.92
N PHE A 95 -46.25 -10.46 -11.67
CA PHE A 95 -44.84 -10.41 -12.05
C PHE A 95 -44.54 -9.27 -13.04
N GLU A 96 -45.38 -9.09 -14.07
CA GLU A 96 -45.22 -7.99 -15.03
C GLU A 96 -45.36 -6.63 -14.34
N GLN A 97 -46.34 -6.48 -13.45
CA GLN A 97 -46.56 -5.26 -12.67
C GLN A 97 -45.35 -4.95 -11.77
N PHE A 98 -44.79 -5.96 -11.10
CA PHE A 98 -43.57 -5.80 -10.30
C PHE A 98 -42.36 -5.40 -11.16
N MET A 99 -42.22 -6.01 -12.35
CA MET A 99 -41.15 -5.64 -13.29
C MET A 99 -41.30 -4.20 -13.80
N GLU A 100 -42.52 -3.74 -14.08
CA GLU A 100 -42.75 -2.34 -14.44
C GLU A 100 -42.42 -1.38 -13.28
N ALA A 101 -42.76 -1.75 -12.04
CA ALA A 101 -42.37 -0.99 -10.84
C ALA A 101 -40.85 -0.98 -10.63
N PHE A 102 -40.16 -2.10 -10.91
CA PHE A 102 -38.70 -2.17 -10.88
C PHE A 102 -38.05 -1.26 -11.93
N PHE A 103 -38.56 -1.25 -13.17
CA PHE A 103 -38.05 -0.34 -14.19
C PHE A 103 -38.38 1.13 -13.89
N PHE A 104 -39.52 1.40 -13.25
CA PHE A 104 -39.84 2.74 -12.77
C PHE A 104 -38.87 3.19 -11.67
N SER A 105 -38.60 2.33 -10.68
CA SER A 105 -37.59 2.55 -9.63
C SER A 105 -36.20 2.81 -10.24
N ALA A 106 -35.78 1.98 -11.20
CA ALA A 106 -34.53 2.16 -11.93
C ALA A 106 -34.44 3.52 -12.64
N GLN A 107 -35.52 3.97 -13.28
CA GLN A 107 -35.56 5.28 -13.94
C GLN A 107 -35.58 6.45 -12.94
N THR A 108 -36.22 6.26 -11.79
CA THR A 108 -36.35 7.26 -10.72
C THR A 108 -35.03 7.46 -9.99
N ILE A 109 -34.39 6.38 -9.55
CA ILE A 109 -33.12 6.44 -8.81
C ILE A 109 -31.96 7.02 -9.64
N THR A 110 -31.94 6.74 -10.96
CA THR A 110 -30.95 7.32 -11.89
C THR A 110 -31.35 8.68 -12.43
N THR A 111 -32.51 9.21 -12.04
CA THR A 111 -33.09 10.46 -12.57
C THR A 111 -33.28 10.48 -14.10
N LEU A 112 -33.38 9.30 -14.74
CA LEU A 112 -33.59 9.18 -16.19
C LEU A 112 -35.02 9.59 -16.58
N GLY A 113 -36.01 9.06 -15.84
CA GLY A 113 -37.41 9.44 -15.95
C GLY A 113 -37.96 9.52 -17.38
N TYR A 114 -38.00 8.42 -18.13
CA TYR A 114 -38.52 8.42 -19.52
C TYR A 114 -39.98 8.89 -19.66
N GLY A 115 -40.71 9.03 -18.55
CA GLY A 115 -42.07 9.58 -18.54
C GLY A 115 -43.17 8.60 -18.93
N ARG A 116 -42.85 7.33 -19.20
CA ARG A 116 -43.84 6.28 -19.47
C ARG A 116 -44.66 5.93 -18.22
N VAL A 117 -43.99 5.81 -17.09
CA VAL A 117 -44.58 5.45 -15.79
C VAL A 117 -44.33 6.60 -14.82
N ALA A 118 -45.36 7.03 -14.09
CA ALA A 118 -45.27 8.11 -13.12
C ALA A 118 -46.11 7.82 -11.87
N PRO A 119 -45.70 8.32 -10.69
CA PRO A 119 -46.41 8.08 -9.44
C PRO A 119 -47.69 8.94 -9.34
N LEU A 120 -48.78 8.32 -8.90
CA LEU A 120 -50.05 8.96 -8.60
C LEU A 120 -50.30 8.98 -7.10
N GLY A 121 -50.92 10.06 -6.64
CA GLY A 121 -51.29 10.21 -5.24
C GLY A 121 -50.10 10.51 -4.33
N LEU A 122 -50.42 10.96 -3.12
CA LEU A 122 -49.43 11.35 -2.13
C LEU A 122 -48.42 10.24 -1.73
N PRO A 123 -48.82 8.98 -1.47
CA PRO A 123 -47.88 7.97 -0.98
C PRO A 123 -46.81 7.59 -2.00
N ALA A 124 -47.18 7.37 -3.27
CA ALA A 124 -46.22 7.02 -4.33
C ALA A 124 -45.28 8.20 -4.64
N ASN A 125 -45.78 9.44 -4.61
CA ASN A 125 -44.95 10.63 -4.82
C ASN A 125 -43.91 10.84 -3.70
N ILE A 126 -44.27 10.59 -2.44
CA ILE A 126 -43.32 10.67 -1.32
C ILE A 126 -42.21 9.62 -1.48
N VAL A 127 -42.56 8.40 -1.86
CA VAL A 127 -41.58 7.33 -2.09
C VAL A 127 -40.67 7.68 -3.27
N ALA A 128 -41.22 8.13 -4.40
CA ALA A 128 -40.43 8.51 -5.58
C ALA A 128 -39.50 9.70 -5.30
N ALA A 129 -39.95 10.69 -4.53
CA ALA A 129 -39.10 11.81 -4.11
C ALA A 129 -37.96 11.35 -3.19
N THR A 130 -38.26 10.45 -2.24
CA THR A 130 -37.27 9.88 -1.32
C THR A 130 -36.25 9.02 -2.08
N GLU A 131 -36.73 8.17 -3.00
CA GLU A 131 -35.89 7.36 -3.88
C GLU A 131 -34.95 8.21 -4.72
N SER A 132 -35.47 9.27 -5.34
CA SER A 132 -34.66 10.20 -6.16
C SER A 132 -33.56 10.86 -5.33
N LEU A 133 -33.88 11.31 -4.11
CA LEU A 133 -32.89 11.90 -3.20
C LEU A 133 -31.80 10.89 -2.80
N LEU A 134 -32.20 9.67 -2.43
CA LEU A 134 -31.26 8.61 -2.06
C LEU A 134 -30.41 8.16 -3.25
N GLY A 135 -30.97 8.12 -4.45
CA GLY A 135 -30.25 7.84 -5.69
C GLY A 135 -29.16 8.87 -5.96
N LEU A 136 -29.49 10.16 -5.87
CA LEU A 136 -28.52 11.24 -6.00
C LEU A 136 -27.37 11.09 -5.00
N LEU A 137 -27.68 10.83 -3.72
CA LEU A 137 -26.66 10.61 -2.68
C LEU A 137 -25.81 9.36 -2.95
N PHE A 138 -26.43 8.27 -3.39
CA PHE A 138 -25.73 7.03 -3.75
C PHE A 138 -24.73 7.26 -4.88
N PHE A 139 -25.14 7.94 -5.96
CA PHE A 139 -24.24 8.26 -7.08
C PHE A 139 -23.12 9.22 -6.67
N ALA A 140 -23.42 10.21 -5.83
CA ALA A 140 -22.40 11.12 -5.30
C ALA A 140 -21.35 10.36 -4.48
N LEU A 141 -21.78 9.45 -3.58
CA LEU A 141 -20.88 8.62 -2.78
C LEU A 141 -20.09 7.63 -3.64
N ALA A 142 -20.73 6.95 -4.59
CA ALA A 142 -20.07 6.01 -5.51
C ALA A 142 -18.99 6.72 -6.35
N THR A 143 -19.30 7.91 -6.86
CA THR A 143 -18.35 8.75 -7.61
C THR A 143 -17.20 9.22 -6.72
N GLY A 144 -17.49 9.64 -5.48
CA GLY A 144 -16.46 10.01 -4.50
C GLY A 144 -15.53 8.84 -4.16
N LEU A 145 -16.07 7.62 -4.01
CA LEU A 145 -15.29 6.41 -3.79
C LEU A 145 -14.44 6.05 -5.01
N LEU A 146 -14.98 6.18 -6.23
CA LEU A 146 -14.23 6.00 -7.47
C LEU A 146 -13.02 6.95 -7.52
N TYR A 147 -13.23 8.25 -7.26
CA TYR A 147 -12.16 9.22 -7.20
C TYR A 147 -11.14 8.88 -6.10
N GLY A 148 -11.59 8.56 -4.89
CA GLY A 148 -10.69 8.16 -3.78
C GLY A 148 -9.85 6.92 -4.10
N ARG A 149 -10.37 5.99 -4.90
CA ARG A 149 -9.65 4.81 -5.39
C ARG A 149 -8.61 5.16 -6.46
N PHE A 150 -8.95 6.02 -7.41
CA PHE A 150 -8.02 6.48 -8.45
C PHE A 150 -6.91 7.38 -7.91
N SER A 151 -7.24 8.24 -6.95
CA SER A 151 -6.31 9.21 -6.36
C SER A 151 -5.37 8.60 -5.33
N LYS A 152 -5.50 7.31 -5.00
CA LYS A 152 -4.60 6.63 -4.07
C LYS A 152 -3.24 6.42 -4.75
N PRO A 153 -2.15 6.99 -4.23
CA PRO A 153 -0.84 6.85 -4.84
C PRO A 153 -0.34 5.42 -4.66
N VAL A 154 0.18 4.85 -5.74
CA VAL A 154 0.83 3.54 -5.73
C VAL A 154 2.25 3.73 -6.25
N SER A 155 3.16 4.04 -5.33
CA SER A 155 4.58 4.08 -5.65
C SER A 155 5.13 2.65 -5.69
N LYS A 156 5.62 2.23 -6.85
CA LYS A 156 6.23 0.91 -7.04
C LYS A 156 7.75 1.00 -7.01
N ILE A 157 8.32 1.52 -5.93
CA ILE A 157 9.78 1.55 -5.77
C ILE A 157 10.31 0.11 -5.84
N LYS A 158 11.28 -0.11 -6.72
CA LYS A 158 11.94 -1.40 -6.84
C LYS A 158 13.26 -1.35 -6.10
N TYR A 159 13.44 -2.24 -5.14
CA TYR A 159 14.71 -2.48 -4.44
C TYR A 159 15.49 -3.60 -5.12
N SER A 160 16.81 -3.62 -4.97
CA SER A 160 17.60 -4.79 -5.32
C SER A 160 17.17 -5.97 -4.43
N SER A 161 17.05 -7.15 -5.04
CA SER A 161 16.79 -8.42 -4.37
C SER A 161 17.85 -8.73 -3.32
N LYS A 162 19.11 -8.39 -3.61
CA LYS A 162 20.26 -8.58 -2.73
C LYS A 162 20.89 -7.26 -2.31
N ALA A 163 21.48 -7.27 -1.11
CA ALA A 163 22.39 -6.24 -0.66
C ALA A 163 23.83 -6.77 -0.74
N VAL A 164 24.81 -5.88 -0.67
CA VAL A 164 26.22 -6.23 -0.74
C VAL A 164 27.01 -5.61 0.41
N ILE A 165 28.03 -6.33 0.89
CA ILE A 165 29.12 -5.75 1.66
C ILE A 165 30.28 -5.54 0.69
N ALA A 166 30.62 -4.26 0.47
CA ALA A 166 31.55 -3.82 -0.57
C ALA A 166 32.60 -2.85 0.00
N PRO A 167 33.77 -2.70 -0.65
CA PRO A 167 34.69 -1.61 -0.33
C PRO A 167 34.02 -0.25 -0.58
N TYR A 168 34.24 0.69 0.33
CA TYR A 168 33.70 2.04 0.31
C TYR A 168 34.75 3.04 0.81
N GLN A 169 35.34 3.79 -0.11
CA GLN A 169 36.50 4.65 0.20
C GLN A 169 37.59 3.81 0.90
N ASP A 170 38.03 4.22 2.10
CA ASP A 170 39.03 3.52 2.90
C ASP A 170 38.43 2.48 3.88
N ILE A 171 37.10 2.33 3.92
CA ILE A 171 36.39 1.39 4.81
C ILE A 171 35.46 0.47 4.02
N ASN A 172 34.68 -0.39 4.69
CA ASN A 172 33.67 -1.20 4.02
C ASN A 172 32.28 -0.58 4.21
N GLY A 173 31.33 -0.94 3.35
CA GLY A 173 29.97 -0.43 3.40
C GLY A 173 28.93 -1.52 3.15
N PHE A 174 27.80 -1.42 3.84
CA PHE A 174 26.59 -2.15 3.50
C PHE A 174 25.80 -1.35 2.47
N MET A 175 25.49 -1.97 1.33
CA MET A 175 24.87 -1.29 0.21
C MET A 175 23.71 -2.07 -0.40
N PHE A 176 22.67 -1.35 -0.81
CA PHE A 176 21.59 -1.88 -1.64
C PHE A 176 21.12 -0.81 -2.62
N ARG A 177 20.40 -1.22 -3.66
CA ARG A 177 19.93 -0.29 -4.70
C ARG A 177 18.42 -0.15 -4.66
N LEU A 178 17.95 1.02 -5.05
CA LEU A 178 16.54 1.22 -5.34
C LEU A 178 16.36 2.15 -6.56
N ILE A 179 15.21 2.03 -7.21
CA ILE A 179 14.84 2.80 -8.39
C ILE A 179 13.33 3.05 -8.39
N ASN A 180 12.90 4.24 -8.85
CA ASN A 180 11.52 4.44 -9.27
C ASN A 180 11.39 3.96 -10.73
N PRO A 181 10.68 2.84 -11.01
CA PRO A 181 10.49 2.38 -12.38
C PRO A 181 9.46 3.22 -13.16
N GLN A 182 8.67 4.04 -12.46
CA GLN A 182 7.66 4.90 -13.08
C GLN A 182 8.32 6.20 -13.58
N LYS A 183 7.65 6.86 -14.54
CA LYS A 183 8.15 8.10 -15.16
C LYS A 183 7.87 9.35 -14.32
N ASN A 184 7.01 9.25 -13.31
CA ASN A 184 6.72 10.37 -12.41
C ASN A 184 7.94 10.69 -11.55
N GLU A 185 8.07 11.96 -11.20
CA GLU A 185 9.14 12.41 -10.33
C GLU A 185 8.75 12.22 -8.86
N LEU A 186 9.72 11.78 -8.08
CA LEU A 186 9.63 11.72 -6.64
C LEU A 186 10.53 12.79 -6.05
N LEU A 187 9.91 13.67 -5.27
CA LEU A 187 10.53 14.82 -4.63
C LEU A 187 10.73 14.53 -3.14
N ASP A 188 11.70 15.23 -2.54
CA ASP A 188 12.01 15.15 -1.11
C ASP A 188 12.11 13.70 -0.60
N VAL A 189 12.86 12.89 -1.33
CA VAL A 189 13.03 11.48 -1.04
C VAL A 189 13.96 11.33 0.15
N GLU A 190 13.44 10.69 1.19
CA GLU A 190 14.15 10.34 2.41
C GLU A 190 14.13 8.83 2.60
N ILE A 191 15.25 8.27 3.05
CA ILE A 191 15.35 6.87 3.41
C ILE A 191 16.03 6.70 4.76
N ASN A 192 15.43 5.85 5.58
CA ASN A 192 15.96 5.43 6.86
C ASN A 192 16.19 3.92 6.81
N VAL A 193 17.32 3.46 7.36
CA VAL A 193 17.63 2.03 7.46
C VAL A 193 17.87 1.71 8.93
N SER A 194 17.19 0.70 9.45
CA SER A 194 17.50 0.13 10.77
C SER A 194 18.02 -1.29 10.61
N VAL A 195 18.92 -1.70 11.49
CA VAL A 195 19.25 -3.11 11.69
C VAL A 195 18.59 -3.61 12.97
N SER A 196 17.96 -4.79 12.88
CA SER A 196 17.45 -5.55 14.00
C SER A 196 18.35 -6.77 14.22
N MET A 197 18.76 -7.02 15.47
CA MET A 197 19.61 -8.17 15.81
C MET A 197 19.17 -8.84 17.11
N LYS A 198 19.32 -10.16 17.20
CA LYS A 198 19.01 -10.92 18.41
C LYS A 198 19.98 -10.57 19.54
N ARG A 199 19.44 -10.25 20.71
CA ARG A 199 20.22 -9.99 21.93
C ARG A 199 20.83 -11.29 22.44
N LYS A 200 22.07 -11.21 22.94
CA LYS A 200 22.78 -12.40 23.45
C LYS A 200 21.98 -13.05 24.58
N HIS A 201 21.75 -14.37 24.50
CA HIS A 201 20.99 -15.16 25.48
C HIS A 201 19.56 -14.67 25.75
N SER A 202 18.93 -14.01 24.77
CA SER A 202 17.55 -13.56 24.88
C SER A 202 16.82 -13.75 23.56
N GLU A 203 15.50 -13.92 23.62
CA GLU A 203 14.62 -13.87 22.44
C GLU A 203 14.26 -12.44 22.05
N LEU A 204 14.74 -11.44 22.81
CA LEU A 204 14.56 -10.03 22.48
C LEU A 204 15.53 -9.59 21.38
N ARG A 205 15.13 -8.54 20.65
CA ARG A 205 15.92 -7.96 19.56
C ARG A 205 16.27 -6.51 19.86
N ASP A 206 17.50 -6.13 19.56
CA ASP A 206 17.97 -4.76 19.63
C ASP A 206 17.84 -4.11 18.25
N PHE A 207 17.39 -2.86 18.21
CA PHE A 207 17.19 -2.09 16.99
C PHE A 207 18.11 -0.88 16.96
N HIS A 208 18.81 -0.69 15.84
CA HIS A 208 19.72 0.42 15.63
C HIS A 208 19.45 1.08 14.29
N ILE A 209 19.21 2.39 14.29
CA ILE A 209 19.18 3.19 13.07
C ILE A 209 20.62 3.33 12.56
N LEU A 210 20.82 3.10 11.26
CA LEU A 210 22.11 3.17 10.60
C LEU A 210 22.31 4.55 9.97
N ASP A 211 23.49 5.13 10.20
CA ASP A 211 23.90 6.36 9.53
C ASP A 211 24.19 6.08 8.06
N LEU A 212 23.58 6.85 7.16
CA LEU A 212 23.76 6.68 5.72
C LEU A 212 24.70 7.77 5.19
N GLU A 213 25.51 7.46 4.18
CA GLU A 213 26.28 8.48 3.43
C GLU A 213 25.36 9.63 3.01
N ARG A 214 24.17 9.25 2.53
CA ARG A 214 23.11 10.16 2.14
C ARG A 214 21.78 9.51 2.48
N ASN A 215 21.03 10.14 3.39
CA ASN A 215 19.68 9.72 3.76
C ASN A 215 18.58 10.48 2.99
N THR A 216 18.92 11.58 2.31
CA THR A 216 17.97 12.44 1.59
C THR A 216 18.48 12.85 0.21
N VAL A 217 17.57 12.92 -0.76
CA VAL A 217 17.81 13.52 -2.08
C VAL A 217 16.61 14.36 -2.49
N ARG A 218 16.86 15.52 -3.13
CA ARG A 218 15.79 16.38 -3.64
C ARG A 218 15.09 15.79 -4.86
N PHE A 219 15.87 15.14 -5.72
CA PHE A 219 15.38 14.50 -6.94
C PHE A 219 15.85 13.04 -6.97
N PHE A 220 14.95 12.16 -7.42
CA PHE A 220 15.25 10.75 -7.61
C PHE A 220 15.09 10.30 -9.07
N PRO A 221 15.91 10.84 -10.01
CA PRO A 221 15.73 10.61 -11.45
C PRO A 221 16.32 9.28 -11.95
N SER A 222 17.03 8.53 -11.10
CA SER A 222 17.81 7.35 -11.52
C SER A 222 17.96 6.32 -10.40
N MET A 223 18.74 5.27 -10.65
CA MET A 223 19.07 4.25 -9.65
C MET A 223 19.93 4.85 -8.53
N TRP A 224 19.46 4.77 -7.28
CA TRP A 224 20.20 5.22 -6.11
C TRP A 224 20.75 4.02 -5.36
N THR A 225 22.07 4.02 -5.13
CA THR A 225 22.72 3.08 -4.22
C THR A 225 22.71 3.70 -2.83
N ILE A 226 22.09 3.02 -1.88
CA ILE A 226 22.09 3.37 -0.47
C ILE A 226 23.35 2.78 0.13
N VAL A 227 24.08 3.59 0.87
CA VAL A 227 25.35 3.20 1.49
C VAL A 227 25.28 3.52 2.97
N HIS A 228 25.43 2.49 3.79
CA HIS A 228 25.78 2.63 5.20
C HIS A 228 27.29 2.35 5.35
N PRO A 229 28.11 3.38 5.63
CA PRO A 229 29.52 3.19 5.92
C PRO A 229 29.72 2.41 7.23
N ILE A 230 30.54 1.37 7.22
CA ILE A 230 30.83 0.53 8.38
C ILE A 230 32.08 1.09 9.09
N ASP A 231 31.91 2.25 9.73
CA ASP A 231 32.94 2.87 10.56
C ASP A 231 32.93 2.31 12.00
N LYS A 232 33.80 2.85 12.88
CA LYS A 232 33.93 2.39 14.27
C LYS A 232 32.68 2.62 15.13
N SER A 233 31.79 3.54 14.72
CA SER A 233 30.51 3.79 15.40
C SER A 233 29.38 2.88 14.91
N SER A 234 29.54 2.27 13.73
CA SER A 234 28.55 1.36 13.17
C SER A 234 28.33 0.14 14.06
N PRO A 235 27.07 -0.29 14.28
CA PRO A 235 26.77 -1.55 14.97
C PRO A 235 27.23 -2.79 14.18
N LEU A 236 27.65 -2.61 12.93
CA LEU A 236 28.19 -3.67 12.06
C LEU A 236 29.72 -3.79 12.17
N TYR A 237 30.39 -2.87 12.86
CA TYR A 237 31.85 -2.82 12.91
C TYR A 237 32.45 -4.09 13.54
N GLY A 238 33.45 -4.67 12.86
CA GLY A 238 34.13 -5.89 13.31
C GLY A 238 33.28 -7.18 13.25
N LEU A 239 32.11 -7.14 12.61
CA LEU A 239 31.28 -8.33 12.42
C LEU A 239 31.60 -9.02 11.09
N ASP A 240 31.59 -10.35 11.12
CA ASP A 240 31.77 -11.20 9.95
C ASP A 240 30.43 -11.74 9.42
N LYS A 241 30.48 -12.40 8.26
CA LYS A 241 29.31 -13.06 7.67
C LYS A 241 28.63 -14.01 8.65
N ALA A 242 29.42 -14.79 9.39
CA ALA A 242 28.90 -15.74 10.35
C ALA A 242 28.18 -15.04 11.53
N ALA A 243 28.63 -13.86 11.97
CA ALA A 243 27.95 -13.09 13.00
C ALA A 243 26.57 -12.61 12.57
N PHE A 244 26.39 -12.23 11.30
CA PHE A 244 25.08 -11.81 10.77
C PHE A 244 24.05 -12.94 10.86
N HIS A 245 24.46 -14.18 10.56
CA HIS A 245 23.59 -15.36 10.72
C HIS A 245 23.36 -15.69 12.21
N ARG A 246 24.43 -15.75 13.02
CA ARG A 246 24.32 -16.10 14.46
C ARG A 246 23.43 -15.12 15.24
N LYS A 247 23.46 -13.84 14.89
CA LYS A 247 22.64 -12.80 15.51
C LYS A 247 21.32 -12.54 14.77
N ASP A 248 21.01 -13.35 13.75
CA ASP A 248 19.81 -13.25 12.91
C ASP A 248 19.52 -11.81 12.46
N PHE A 249 20.45 -11.17 11.75
CA PHE A 249 20.29 -9.77 11.34
C PHE A 249 19.10 -9.57 10.40
N GLU A 250 18.35 -8.49 10.59
CA GLU A 250 17.36 -8.02 9.60
C GLU A 250 17.56 -6.52 9.38
N PHE A 251 17.94 -6.15 8.15
CA PHE A 251 18.00 -4.75 7.74
C PHE A 251 16.62 -4.35 7.22
N ILE A 252 16.10 -3.22 7.69
CA ILE A 252 14.78 -2.72 7.35
C ILE A 252 14.96 -1.33 6.76
N ALA A 253 14.63 -1.18 5.48
CA ALA A 253 14.66 0.09 4.77
C ALA A 253 13.25 0.68 4.69
N MET A 254 13.09 1.94 5.08
CA MET A 254 11.87 2.71 4.93
C MET A 254 12.16 3.97 4.12
N LEU A 255 11.54 4.08 2.95
CA LEU A 255 11.58 5.25 2.09
C LEU A 255 10.28 6.05 2.24
N ARG A 256 10.44 7.37 2.26
CA ARG A 256 9.37 8.37 2.23
C ARG A 256 9.68 9.34 1.08
N ALA A 257 8.69 9.66 0.25
CA ALA A 257 8.85 10.64 -0.83
C ALA A 257 7.53 11.34 -1.12
N PHE A 258 7.58 12.51 -1.75
CA PHE A 258 6.42 13.18 -2.31
C PHE A 258 6.26 12.80 -3.79
N ASP A 259 5.09 12.27 -4.16
CA ASP A 259 4.77 11.95 -5.55
C ASP A 259 4.01 13.12 -6.18
N GLU A 260 4.71 13.87 -7.04
CA GLU A 260 4.21 15.08 -7.70
C GLU A 260 2.91 14.82 -8.47
N SER A 261 2.78 13.64 -9.11
CA SER A 261 1.61 13.30 -9.92
C SER A 261 0.33 13.14 -9.09
N SER A 262 0.47 12.70 -7.84
CA SER A 262 -0.64 12.47 -6.91
C SER A 262 -0.84 13.61 -5.92
N GLY A 263 0.17 14.46 -5.74
CA GLY A 263 0.20 15.50 -4.70
C GLY A 263 0.25 14.94 -3.28
N GLN A 264 0.72 13.69 -3.08
CA GLN A 264 0.69 13.00 -1.80
C GLN A 264 2.04 12.38 -1.42
N MET A 265 2.22 12.16 -0.12
CA MET A 265 3.38 11.41 0.39
C MET A 265 3.19 9.92 0.16
N VAL A 266 4.20 9.30 -0.45
CA VAL A 266 4.30 7.86 -0.66
C VAL A 266 5.33 7.25 0.27
N TYR A 267 5.06 6.03 0.70
CA TYR A 267 5.93 5.26 1.57
C TYR A 267 6.22 3.91 0.93
N SER A 268 7.47 3.49 1.00
CA SER A 268 7.91 2.20 0.49
C SER A 268 8.85 1.56 1.48
N ARG A 269 8.79 0.23 1.61
CA ARG A 269 9.56 -0.52 2.60
C ARG A 269 10.11 -1.79 1.97
N SER A 270 11.28 -2.22 2.44
CA SER A 270 11.85 -3.52 2.09
C SER A 270 12.80 -3.96 3.20
N SER A 271 13.16 -5.24 3.22
CA SER A 271 14.09 -5.80 4.20
C SER A 271 15.18 -6.64 3.55
N TYR A 272 16.28 -6.86 4.26
CA TYR A 272 17.34 -7.80 3.87
C TYR A 272 17.68 -8.70 5.04
N LYS A 273 17.56 -10.01 4.83
CA LYS A 273 18.06 -11.05 5.75
C LYS A 273 19.50 -11.45 5.37
N PRO A 274 20.26 -12.13 6.25
CA PRO A 274 21.67 -12.42 6.02
C PRO A 274 21.93 -13.23 4.74
N GLU A 275 20.98 -14.09 4.35
CA GLU A 275 21.03 -14.90 3.13
C GLU A 275 20.90 -14.06 1.85
N GLU A 276 20.38 -12.84 1.96
CA GLU A 276 20.21 -11.88 0.87
C GLU A 276 21.36 -10.87 0.80
N ILE A 277 22.43 -11.09 1.56
CA ILE A 277 23.61 -10.22 1.61
C ILE A 277 24.82 -10.94 1.01
N GLU A 278 25.34 -10.38 -0.08
CA GLU A 278 26.56 -10.89 -0.72
C GLU A 278 27.79 -10.15 -0.19
N TRP A 279 28.73 -10.91 0.36
CA TRP A 279 30.00 -10.37 0.85
C TRP A 279 31.03 -10.33 -0.28
N GLU A 280 31.94 -9.37 -0.22
CA GLU A 280 33.02 -9.21 -1.21
C GLU A 280 32.49 -9.01 -2.63
N GLN A 281 31.37 -8.29 -2.74
CA GLN A 281 30.71 -7.97 -4.00
C GLN A 281 30.47 -6.46 -4.06
N LYS A 282 30.60 -5.87 -5.25
CA LYS A 282 30.18 -4.50 -5.52
C LYS A 282 29.19 -4.50 -6.68
N PHE A 283 28.20 -3.61 -6.63
CA PHE A 283 27.26 -3.53 -7.75
C PHE A 283 27.90 -2.98 -9.02
N VAL A 284 27.57 -3.56 -10.17
CA VAL A 284 28.08 -3.10 -11.47
C VAL A 284 27.50 -1.74 -11.85
N TYR A 285 28.21 -0.99 -12.70
CA TYR A 285 27.69 0.29 -13.20
C TYR A 285 26.47 0.07 -14.11
N ALA A 286 25.35 0.73 -13.76
CA ALA A 286 24.06 0.56 -14.42
C ALA A 286 23.72 1.69 -15.42
N ALA A 287 24.38 2.83 -15.31
CA ALA A 287 24.16 3.96 -16.23
C ALA A 287 25.08 3.87 -17.45
N LYS A 288 24.67 4.43 -18.58
CA LYS A 288 25.50 4.66 -19.77
C LYS A 288 25.09 5.98 -20.40
N ARG A 289 26.05 6.72 -20.95
CA ARG A 289 25.76 7.92 -21.73
C ARG A 289 25.60 7.54 -23.20
N THR A 290 24.48 7.91 -23.82
CA THR A 290 24.24 7.66 -25.25
C THR A 290 23.41 8.80 -25.81
N ASN A 291 23.83 9.38 -26.94
CA ASN A 291 23.13 10.46 -27.66
C ASN A 291 22.70 11.63 -26.77
N GLY A 292 23.59 12.11 -25.89
CA GLY A 292 23.27 13.23 -24.99
C GLY A 292 22.23 12.90 -23.91
N LYS A 293 21.86 11.64 -23.71
CA LYS A 293 20.99 11.15 -22.63
C LYS A 293 21.71 10.12 -21.76
N THR A 294 21.33 10.06 -20.49
CA THR A 294 21.82 9.04 -19.55
C THR A 294 20.80 7.91 -19.53
N LEU A 295 21.19 6.75 -20.05
CA LEU A 295 20.39 5.54 -20.04
C LEU A 295 20.71 4.76 -18.77
N VAL A 296 19.70 4.38 -18.00
CA VAL A 296 19.86 3.54 -16.80
C VAL A 296 19.27 2.17 -17.11
N ASP A 297 20.12 1.15 -17.12
CA ASP A 297 19.71 -0.23 -17.36
C ASP A 297 19.18 -0.86 -16.06
N VAL A 298 17.86 -0.86 -15.90
CA VAL A 298 17.16 -1.39 -14.72
C VAL A 298 17.40 -2.89 -14.52
N SER A 299 17.73 -3.64 -15.58
CA SER A 299 18.05 -5.07 -15.47
C SER A 299 19.32 -5.34 -14.64
N LYS A 300 20.13 -4.31 -14.41
CA LYS A 300 21.37 -4.37 -13.63
C LYS A 300 21.19 -3.98 -12.16
N ILE A 301 19.96 -3.77 -11.70
CA ILE A 301 19.71 -3.41 -10.29
C ILE A 301 20.29 -4.43 -9.32
N ASP A 302 20.25 -5.71 -9.69
CA ASP A 302 20.73 -6.83 -8.89
C ASP A 302 22.15 -7.29 -9.25
N LYS A 303 22.73 -6.78 -10.34
CA LYS A 303 24.02 -7.29 -10.84
C LYS A 303 25.18 -6.77 -10.00
N SER A 304 25.93 -7.70 -9.43
CA SER A 304 27.15 -7.51 -8.66
C SER A 304 28.34 -8.20 -9.33
N GLU A 305 29.55 -7.76 -8.98
CA GLU A 305 30.82 -8.38 -9.35
C GLU A 305 31.74 -8.45 -8.13
N ALA A 306 32.66 -9.41 -8.12
CA ALA A 306 33.59 -9.62 -7.01
C ALA A 306 34.45 -8.37 -6.76
N ALA A 307 34.61 -8.02 -5.49
CA ALA A 307 35.41 -6.90 -5.04
C ALA A 307 36.04 -7.21 -3.69
N LYS A 308 37.37 -7.04 -3.60
CA LYS A 308 38.10 -7.24 -2.35
C LYS A 308 37.69 -6.17 -1.34
N LEU A 309 37.39 -6.58 -0.12
CA LEU A 309 37.08 -5.68 0.98
C LEU A 309 38.34 -4.92 1.43
N ASN A 310 38.13 -3.72 1.96
CA ASN A 310 39.16 -2.95 2.63
C ASN A 310 39.59 -3.68 3.92
N SER A 311 40.89 -3.61 4.21
CA SER A 311 41.54 -4.29 5.34
C SER A 311 41.26 -3.63 6.68
#